data_AF-A0A523RGG2-F1
#
_entry.id   AF-A0A523RGG2-F1
#
_cell.length_a   1.000
_cell.length_b   1.000
_cell.length_c   1.000
_cell.angle_alpha   90.00
_cell.angle_beta   90.00
_cell.angle_gamma   90.00
#
_symmetry.space_group_name_H-M   'P 1'
#
loop_
_entity.id
_entity.type
_entity.pdbx_description
1 polymer ?
#
loop_
_entity_poly.entity_id
_entity_poly.type
_entity_poly.pdbx_seq_one_letter_code
_entity_poly.pdbx_strand_id
1 'polypeptide(L)'
;ELAVPDAQFIGVTASDIVDYELPTDKLRELDVNRLKQLQKDPRYNTEFWQGEIKKMLELGKKAEQQAFSKYGLNYVVKKYLPAKLGLKG
;
A
#
# COMPACT_ATOMS: atom_id res chain seq x y z
N GLU A 1 22.18 8.50 14.63
CA GLU A 1 21.02 8.57 13.72
C GLU A 1 20.73 7.18 13.19
N LEU A 2 19.48 6.69 13.25
CA LEU A 2 19.05 5.36 12.78
C LEU A 2 17.98 5.43 11.66
N ALA A 3 17.64 6.64 11.21
CA ALA A 3 16.61 6.86 10.20
C ALA A 3 17.22 6.93 8.79
N VAL A 4 16.48 6.45 7.80
CA VAL A 4 16.82 6.50 6.37
C VAL A 4 15.74 7.36 5.68
N PRO A 5 15.89 8.70 5.67
CA PRO A 5 14.82 9.62 5.25
C PRO A 5 14.47 9.54 3.75
N ASP A 6 15.40 9.01 2.95
CA ASP A 6 15.27 8.78 1.51
C ASP A 6 14.66 7.42 1.17
N ALA A 7 14.34 6.58 2.16
CA ALA A 7 13.65 5.32 1.94
C ALA A 7 12.28 5.54 1.30
N GLN A 8 11.96 4.74 0.29
CA GLN A 8 10.70 4.82 -0.44
C GLN A 8 9.80 3.63 -0.13
N PHE A 9 8.51 3.89 0.09
CA PHE A 9 7.51 2.86 0.22
C PHE A 9 6.98 2.46 -1.17
N ILE A 10 7.41 1.29 -1.66
CA ILE A 10 7.02 0.75 -2.97
C ILE A 10 5.71 -0.05 -2.93
N GLY A 11 4.97 0.00 -1.83
CA GLY A 11 3.73 -0.75 -1.62
C GLY A 11 3.87 -1.95 -0.68
N VAL A 12 2.79 -2.69 -0.42
CA VAL A 12 1.45 -2.62 -1.06
C VAL A 12 0.69 -1.36 -0.63
N THR A 13 0.31 -0.54 -1.60
CA THR A 13 -0.48 0.69 -1.40
C THR A 13 -1.98 0.43 -1.53
N ALA A 14 -2.83 1.41 -1.20
CA ALA A 14 -4.28 1.29 -1.43
C ALA A 14 -4.62 1.28 -2.93
N SER A 15 -3.82 1.98 -3.74
CA SER A 15 -3.89 1.87 -5.19
C SER A 15 -3.56 0.46 -5.68
N ASP A 16 -2.51 -0.18 -5.16
CA ASP A 16 -2.15 -1.55 -5.56
C ASP A 16 -3.27 -2.57 -5.26
N ILE A 17 -4.08 -2.36 -4.22
CA ILE A 17 -5.23 -3.22 -3.94
C ILE A 17 -6.24 -3.22 -5.11
N VAL A 18 -6.47 -2.05 -5.69
CA VAL A 18 -7.40 -1.87 -6.83
C VAL A 18 -6.73 -2.35 -8.11
N ASP A 19 -5.52 -1.88 -8.39
CA ASP A 19 -4.81 -2.11 -9.65
C ASP A 19 -4.50 -3.59 -9.90
N TYR A 20 -4.28 -4.36 -8.81
CA TYR A 20 -3.98 -5.79 -8.88
C TYR A 20 -5.13 -6.67 -8.39
N GLU A 21 -6.33 -6.11 -8.18
CA GLU A 21 -7.54 -6.84 -7.75
C GLU A 21 -7.28 -7.84 -6.60
N LEU A 22 -6.56 -7.37 -5.58
CA LEU A 22 -6.07 -8.23 -4.50
C LEU A 22 -7.22 -8.79 -3.65
N PRO A 23 -7.11 -10.03 -3.15
CA PRO A 23 -7.91 -10.48 -2.02
C PRO A 23 -7.83 -9.47 -0.87
N THR A 24 -8.98 -9.11 -0.31
CA THR A 24 -9.07 -8.07 0.72
C THR A 24 -9.89 -8.49 1.92
N ASP A 25 -9.54 -7.92 3.07
CA ASP A 25 -10.38 -7.87 4.26
C ASP A 25 -10.93 -6.46 4.47
N LYS A 26 -12.04 -6.36 5.22
CA LYS A 26 -12.56 -5.06 5.65
C LYS A 26 -11.62 -4.41 6.67
N LEU A 27 -11.49 -3.09 6.62
CA LEU A 27 -10.85 -2.35 7.70
C LEU A 27 -11.63 -2.52 8.99
N ARG A 28 -10.90 -2.73 10.09
CA ARG A 28 -11.48 -2.68 11.44
C ARG A 28 -11.54 -1.23 11.90
N GLU A 29 -12.33 -0.97 12.94
CA GLU A 29 -12.43 0.36 13.54
C GLU A 29 -11.06 0.92 13.96
N LEU A 30 -10.21 0.08 14.55
CA LEU A 30 -8.84 0.47 14.91
C LEU A 30 -8.01 0.88 13.68
N ASP A 31 -8.17 0.18 12.56
CA ASP A 31 -7.44 0.47 11.33
C ASP A 31 -7.88 1.85 10.77
N VAL A 32 -9.20 2.13 10.77
CA VAL A 32 -9.77 3.43 10.37
C VAL A 32 -9.29 4.57 11.29
N ASN A 33 -9.31 4.35 12.61
CA ASN A 33 -8.83 5.33 13.57
C ASN A 33 -7.34 5.63 13.38
N ARG A 34 -6.53 4.61 13.08
CA ARG A 34 -5.11 4.79 12.79
C ARG A 34 -4.89 5.59 11.50
N LEU A 35 -5.62 5.31 10.43
CA LEU A 35 -5.53 6.07 9.18
C LEU A 35 -5.87 7.56 9.39
N LYS A 36 -6.91 7.87 10.18
CA LYS A 36 -7.25 9.26 10.54
C LYS A 36 -6.18 9.95 11.37
N GLN A 37 -5.46 9.23 12.23
CA GLN A 37 -4.31 9.77 12.96
C GLN A 37 -3.14 10.06 12.01
N LEU A 38 -2.81 9.11 11.13
CA LEU A 38 -1.74 9.27 10.13
C LEU A 38 -2.03 10.45 9.20
N GLN A 39 -3.29 10.67 8.82
CA GLN A 39 -3.69 11.79 7.99
C GLN A 39 -3.33 13.16 8.60
N LYS A 40 -3.30 13.27 9.93
CA LYS A 40 -2.96 14.50 10.67
C LYS A 40 -1.49 14.58 11.05
N ASP A 41 -0.72 13.51 10.84
CA ASP A 41 0.69 13.44 11.22
C ASP A 41 1.55 14.16 10.17
N PRO A 42 2.39 15.14 10.56
CA PRO A 42 3.20 15.92 9.63
C PRO A 42 4.16 15.07 8.78
N ARG A 43 4.52 13.86 9.23
CA ARG A 43 5.37 12.93 8.47
C ARG A 43 4.68 12.37 7.22
N TYR A 44 3.35 12.41 7.19
CA TYR A 44 2.52 11.89 6.09
C TYR A 44 1.84 13.02 5.31
N ASN A 45 2.37 14.26 5.37
CA ASN A 45 1.77 15.44 4.75
C ASN A 45 2.09 15.60 3.25
N THR A 46 2.72 14.61 2.61
CA THR A 46 2.97 14.65 1.16
C THR A 46 1.72 14.23 0.39
N GLU A 47 1.59 14.69 -0.86
CA GLU A 47 0.45 14.33 -1.73
C GLU A 47 0.30 12.81 -1.88
N PHE A 48 1.42 12.10 -2.01
CA PHE A 48 1.44 10.64 -2.09
C PHE A 48 0.78 9.99 -0.87
N TRP A 49 1.23 10.34 0.35
CA TRP A 49 0.72 9.73 1.57
C TRP A 49 -0.74 10.11 1.83
N GLN A 50 -1.09 11.38 1.65
CA GLN A 50 -2.47 11.84 1.82
C GLN A 50 -3.43 11.18 0.82
N GLY A 51 -2.99 11.03 -0.44
CA GLY A 51 -3.75 10.34 -1.48
C GLY A 51 -4.01 8.88 -1.14
N GLU A 52 -2.97 8.12 -0.78
CA GLU A 52 -3.11 6.70 -0.45
C GLU A 52 -3.90 6.46 0.85
N ILE A 53 -3.71 7.28 1.88
CA ILE A 53 -4.49 7.20 3.13
C ILE A 53 -5.97 7.46 2.86
N LYS A 54 -6.29 8.51 2.09
CA LYS A 54 -7.67 8.84 1.72
C LYS A 54 -8.29 7.72 0.89
N LYS A 55 -7.57 7.20 -0.10
CA LYS A 55 -8.02 6.08 -0.93
C LYS A 55 -8.29 4.83 -0.08
N MET A 56 -7.45 4.54 0.92
CA MET A 56 -7.67 3.40 1.81
C MET A 56 -8.92 3.56 2.68
N LEU A 57 -9.17 4.78 3.17
CA LEU A 57 -10.39 5.12 3.92
C LEU A 57 -11.65 5.00 3.05
N GLU A 58 -11.60 5.47 1.81
CA GLU A 58 -12.70 5.37 0.84
C GLU A 58 -12.96 3.91 0.42
N LEU A 59 -11.91 3.14 0.18
CA LEU A 59 -11.99 1.73 -0.18
C LEU A 59 -12.56 0.89 0.97
N GLY A 60 -12.24 1.24 2.22
CA GLY A 60 -12.69 0.51 3.41
C GLY A 60 -12.12 -0.90 3.52
N LYS A 61 -11.05 -1.20 2.77
CA LYS A 61 -10.43 -2.53 2.68
C LYS A 61 -8.91 -2.47 2.85
N LYS A 62 -8.34 -3.61 3.27
CA LYS A 62 -6.90 -3.87 3.33
C LYS A 62 -6.57 -5.19 2.64
N ALA A 63 -5.33 -5.34 2.20
CA ALA A 63 -4.82 -6.58 1.64
C ALA A 63 -3.52 -6.97 2.35
N GLU A 64 -3.33 -8.27 2.55
CA GLU A 64 -2.05 -8.83 2.96
C GLU A 64 -1.06 -8.84 1.79
N GLN A 65 0.22 -8.65 2.04
CA GLN A 65 1.24 -8.73 0.97
C GLN A 65 1.24 -10.11 0.31
N GLN A 66 0.93 -11.16 1.06
CA GLN A 66 0.83 -12.53 0.54
C GLN A 66 -0.38 -12.75 -0.38
N ALA A 67 -1.30 -11.78 -0.50
CA ALA A 67 -2.49 -11.89 -1.33
C ALA A 67 -2.16 -12.02 -2.83
N PHE A 68 -0.95 -11.62 -3.26
CA PHE A 68 -0.44 -11.88 -4.61
C PHE A 68 -0.30 -13.37 -4.95
N SER A 69 -0.28 -14.26 -3.93
CA SER A 69 -0.25 -15.71 -4.14
C SER A 69 -1.48 -16.23 -4.91
N LYS A 70 -2.60 -15.48 -4.95
CA LYS A 70 -3.75 -15.72 -5.84
C LYS A 70 -3.32 -15.87 -7.31
N TYR A 71 -2.27 -15.17 -7.72
CA TYR A 71 -1.74 -15.17 -9.09
C TYR A 71 -0.53 -16.11 -9.26
N GLY A 72 -0.22 -16.92 -8.25
CA GLY A 72 0.91 -17.84 -8.20
C GLY A 72 2.09 -17.34 -7.39
N LEU A 73 2.87 -18.27 -6.82
CA LEU A 73 3.98 -17.99 -5.89
C LEU A 73 5.05 -17.06 -6.46
N ASN A 74 5.25 -17.07 -7.79
CA ASN A 74 6.26 -16.27 -8.46
C ASN A 74 5.77 -14.90 -8.93
N TYR A 75 4.49 -14.54 -8.69
CA TYR A 75 3.91 -13.31 -9.24
C TYR A 75 4.61 -12.06 -8.73
N VAL A 76 4.93 -12.01 -7.43
CA VAL A 76 5.59 -10.85 -6.81
C VAL A 76 6.92 -10.54 -7.49
N VAL A 77 7.73 -11.58 -7.71
CA VAL A 77 9.07 -11.45 -8.30
C VAL A 77 9.01 -11.18 -9.80
N LYS A 78 8.06 -11.79 -10.53
CA LYS A 78 8.01 -11.71 -11.99
C LYS A 78 7.20 -10.55 -12.54
N LYS A 79 6.28 -9.98 -11.75
CA LYS A 79 5.31 -8.97 -12.22
C LYS A 79 5.25 -7.75 -11.33
N TYR A 80 4.91 -7.92 -10.05
CA TYR A 80 4.66 -6.79 -9.15
C TYR A 80 5.92 -5.94 -8.91
N LEU A 81 7.00 -6.54 -8.40
CA LEU A 81 8.23 -5.80 -8.08
C LEU A 81 8.88 -5.17 -9.32
N PRO A 82 9.03 -5.88 -10.47
CA PRO A 82 9.56 -5.24 -11.67
C PRO A 82 8.72 -4.03 -12.13
N ALA A 83 7.39 -4.11 -12.06
CA ALA A 83 6.52 -3.00 -12.40
C ALA A 83 6.69 -1.80 -11.46
N LYS A 84 6.78 -2.03 -10.15
CA LYS A 84 6.94 -0.95 -9.15
C LYS A 84 8.32 -0.29 -9.20
N LEU A 85 9.36 -1.04 -9.56
CA LEU A 85 10.73 -0.55 -9.67
C LEU A 85 11.07 0.04 -11.05
N GLY A 86 10.10 0.04 -11.99
CA GLY A 86 10.34 0.50 -13.35
C GLY A 86 11.29 -0.41 -14.16
N LEU A 87 11.54 -1.63 -13.69
CA LEU A 87 12.33 -2.66 -14.35
C LEU A 87 11.46 -3.35 -15.41
N LYS A 88 11.05 -2.60 -16.44
CA LYS A 88 10.43 -3.20 -17.62
C LYS A 88 11.53 -3.81 -18.47
N GLY A 89 11.46 -5.13 -18.65
CA GLY A 89 12.18 -5.85 -19.72
C GLY A 89 11.51 -5.64 -21.07
#